data_AF-A0A836HNS4-F1
#
_entry.id   AF-A0A836HNS4-F1
#
_cell.length_a   1.000
_cell.length_b   1.000
_cell.length_c   1.000
_cell.angle_alpha   90.00
_cell.angle_beta   90.00
_cell.angle_gamma   90.00
#
_symmetry.space_group_name_H-M   'P 1'
#
loop_
_entity.id
_entity.type
_entity.pdbx_description
1 polymer ?
#
loop_
_entity_poly.entity_id
_entity_poly.type
_entity_poly.pdbx_seq_one_letter_code
_entity_poly.pdbx_strand_id
1 'polypeptide(L)'
;MSVTATTISGDTITLDTSADNIYGFLPGQIVHFTKSLRNGKVALIRGISNGLIWFAVLPDVASASSEGALQAPVHTVSCRGKEELIRQYGWMVDDMCNPYAMSPRT
;
A
#
# COMPACT_ATOMS: atom_id res chain seq x y z
N MET A 1 7.00 4.09 -12.88
CA MET A 1 7.50 2.70 -13.03
C MET A 1 6.31 1.78 -12.80
N SER A 2 6.33 0.54 -13.28
CA SER A 2 5.20 -0.38 -13.06
C SER A 2 5.66 -1.72 -12.52
N VAL A 3 4.88 -2.32 -11.64
CA VAL A 3 5.13 -3.65 -11.08
C VAL A 3 3.88 -4.51 -11.19
N THR A 4 4.08 -5.82 -11.26
CA THR A 4 3.00 -6.80 -11.23
C THR A 4 2.71 -7.20 -9.78
N ALA A 5 1.43 -7.33 -9.44
CA ALA A 5 0.99 -7.81 -8.12
C ALA A 5 -0.16 -8.81 -8.26
N THR A 6 -0.29 -9.70 -7.30
CA THR A 6 -1.42 -10.63 -7.18
C THR A 6 -2.49 -10.01 -6.28
N THR A 7 -3.73 -9.97 -6.71
CA THR A 7 -4.86 -9.50 -5.91
C THR A 7 -5.26 -10.55 -4.88
N ILE A 8 -6.04 -10.17 -3.86
CA ILE A 8 -6.60 -11.13 -2.91
C ILE A 8 -7.53 -12.18 -3.56
N SER A 9 -8.08 -11.90 -4.74
CA SER A 9 -8.85 -12.89 -5.53
C SER A 9 -7.96 -13.87 -6.30
N GLY A 10 -6.64 -13.65 -6.34
CA GLY A 10 -5.68 -14.48 -7.08
C GLY A 10 -5.40 -13.98 -8.51
N ASP A 11 -5.99 -12.86 -8.93
CA ASP A 11 -5.76 -12.27 -10.24
C ASP A 11 -4.45 -11.49 -10.28
N THR A 12 -3.93 -11.25 -11.48
CA THR A 12 -2.73 -10.45 -11.69
C THR A 12 -3.09 -9.04 -12.16
N ILE A 13 -2.50 -8.02 -11.55
CA ILE A 13 -2.68 -6.61 -11.92
C ILE A 13 -1.35 -5.89 -12.06
N THR A 14 -1.30 -4.92 -12.98
CA THR A 14 -0.19 -3.98 -13.12
C THR A 14 -0.47 -2.72 -12.29
N LEU A 15 0.46 -2.40 -11.39
CA LEU A 15 0.42 -1.24 -10.52
C LEU A 15 1.42 -0.20 -11.02
N ASP A 16 0.99 1.05 -11.09
CA ASP A 16 1.87 2.20 -11.26
C ASP A 16 2.48 2.58 -9.90
N THR A 17 3.81 2.61 -9.89
CA THR A 17 4.67 2.95 -8.75
C THR A 17 5.43 4.26 -8.94
N SER A 18 5.04 5.09 -9.89
CA SER A 18 5.58 6.45 -10.01
C SER A 18 5.37 7.24 -8.71
N ALA A 19 6.36 8.06 -8.35
CA ALA A 19 6.53 8.65 -7.03
C ALA A 19 5.61 9.84 -6.71
N ASP A 20 4.47 9.96 -7.40
CA ASP A 20 3.43 10.94 -7.11
C ASP A 20 2.08 10.33 -7.49
N ASN A 21 1.47 9.59 -6.56
CA ASN A 21 0.07 9.21 -6.77
C ASN A 21 -0.82 10.42 -6.45
N ILE A 22 -1.85 10.64 -7.26
CA ILE A 22 -2.81 11.75 -7.10
C ILE A 22 -3.55 11.73 -5.75
N TYR A 23 -3.39 10.66 -4.97
CA TYR A 23 -4.04 10.44 -3.70
C TYR A 23 -3.14 10.75 -2.50
N GLY A 24 -1.89 11.19 -2.70
CA GLY A 24 -0.98 11.61 -1.63
C GLY A 24 -0.33 10.48 -0.82
N PHE A 25 -0.35 9.25 -1.34
CA PHE A 25 0.40 8.11 -0.80
C PHE A 25 1.51 7.71 -1.77
N LEU A 26 2.61 7.15 -1.26
CA LEU A 26 3.72 6.71 -2.09
C LEU A 26 3.87 5.19 -1.99
N PRO A 27 4.20 4.50 -3.10
CA PRO A 27 4.61 3.10 -3.05
C PRO A 27 5.71 2.89 -2.02
N GLY A 28 5.58 1.87 -1.19
CA GLY A 28 6.49 1.59 -0.09
C GLY A 28 6.11 2.21 1.25
N GLN A 29 5.19 3.19 1.29
CA GLN A 29 4.69 3.71 2.56
C GLN A 29 3.93 2.65 3.34
N ILE A 30 4.13 2.69 4.65
CA ILE A 30 3.41 1.86 5.60
C ILE A 30 2.36 2.74 6.28
N VAL A 31 1.16 2.19 6.46
CA VAL A 31 0.02 2.90 7.05
C VAL A 31 -0.63 2.05 8.12
N HIS A 32 -0.84 2.61 9.31
CA HIS A 32 -1.58 1.98 10.39
C HIS A 32 -3.08 2.12 10.20
N PHE A 33 -3.82 1.06 10.49
CA PHE A 33 -5.27 1.10 10.60
C PHE A 33 -5.67 1.40 12.05
N THR A 34 -6.27 2.56 12.33
CA THR A 34 -6.63 2.92 13.72
C THR A 34 -8.12 2.93 14.02
N LYS A 35 -8.99 2.88 12.99
CA LYS A 35 -10.45 2.93 13.14
C LYS A 35 -11.20 1.80 12.44
N SER A 36 -10.50 0.80 11.91
CA SER A 36 -11.12 -0.27 11.10
C SER A 36 -11.08 -1.63 11.80
N LEU A 37 -11.78 -2.63 11.25
CA LEU A 37 -11.68 -4.04 11.65
C LEU A 37 -10.25 -4.60 11.53
N ARG A 38 -9.34 -3.88 10.88
CA ARG A 38 -7.93 -4.22 10.74
C ARG A 38 -7.05 -3.52 11.77
N ASN A 39 -7.64 -2.96 12.84
CA ASN A 39 -6.88 -2.37 13.94
C ASN A 39 -5.84 -3.36 14.47
N GLY A 40 -4.61 -2.87 14.67
CA GLY A 40 -3.45 -3.70 15.01
C GLY A 40 -2.72 -4.33 13.82
N LYS A 41 -3.17 -4.08 12.57
CA LYS A 41 -2.44 -4.41 11.34
C LYS A 41 -1.96 -3.15 10.62
N VAL A 42 -1.15 -3.33 9.59
CA VAL A 42 -0.67 -2.25 8.72
C VAL A 42 -0.99 -2.51 7.25
N ALA A 43 -1.09 -1.45 6.47
CA ALA A 43 -1.11 -1.48 5.03
C ALA A 43 0.26 -1.10 4.47
N LEU A 44 0.78 -1.90 3.55
CA LEU A 44 1.89 -1.51 2.68
C LEU A 44 1.30 -0.98 1.37
N ILE A 45 1.53 0.29 1.05
CA ILE A 45 1.12 0.89 -0.23
C ILE A 45 1.97 0.28 -1.35
N ARG A 46 1.31 -0.31 -2.35
CA ARG A 46 1.98 -0.99 -3.47
C ARG A 46 1.94 -0.19 -4.76
N GLY A 47 0.95 0.69 -4.92
CA GLY A 47 0.83 1.57 -6.08
C GLY A 47 -0.62 1.90 -6.40
N ILE A 48 -0.85 2.40 -7.61
CA ILE A 48 -2.19 2.70 -8.12
C ILE A 48 -2.49 1.92 -9.40
N SER A 49 -3.76 1.64 -9.64
CA SER A 49 -4.23 1.09 -10.91
C SER A 49 -5.73 1.38 -11.05
N ASN A 50 -6.15 1.80 -12.25
CA ASN A 50 -7.55 2.15 -12.56
C ASN A 50 -8.18 3.17 -11.59
N GLY A 51 -7.41 4.17 -11.16
CA GLY A 51 -7.91 5.19 -10.22
C GLY A 51 -8.19 4.67 -8.81
N LEU A 52 -7.53 3.57 -8.42
CA LEU A 52 -7.64 2.98 -7.10
C LEU A 52 -6.26 2.85 -6.46
N ILE A 53 -6.21 2.95 -5.12
CA ILE A 53 -5.00 2.62 -4.35
C ILE A 53 -4.98 1.12 -4.11
N TRP A 54 -3.82 0.51 -4.33
CA TRP A 54 -3.58 -0.90 -4.06
C TRP A 54 -2.55 -1.06 -2.95
N PHE A 55 -2.88 -1.92 -1.98
CA PHE A 55 -2.08 -2.10 -0.77
C PHE A 55 -2.18 -3.52 -0.23
N ALA A 56 -1.12 -4.02 0.40
CA ALA A 56 -1.14 -5.31 1.08
C ALA A 56 -1.41 -5.12 2.58
N VAL A 57 -2.14 -6.04 3.22
CA VAL A 57 -2.45 -5.98 4.66
C VAL A 57 -1.61 -6.97 5.44
N LEU A 58 -0.75 -6.46 6.31
CA LEU A 58 0.31 -7.22 6.99
C LEU A 58 0.17 -7.07 8.51
N PRO A 59 0.69 -8.03 9.30
CA PRO A 59 0.46 -8.05 10.75
C PRO A 59 1.11 -6.86 11.48
N ASP A 60 2.28 -6.41 11.04
CA ASP A 60 3.02 -5.32 11.69
C ASP A 60 3.98 -4.61 10.71
N VAL A 61 4.58 -3.51 11.18
CA VAL A 61 5.54 -2.69 10.42
C VAL A 61 6.77 -3.49 10.00
N ALA A 62 7.26 -4.40 10.86
CA ALA A 62 8.44 -5.22 10.56
C ALA A 62 8.17 -6.14 9.36
N SER A 63 7.02 -6.82 9.37
CA SER A 63 6.55 -7.65 8.27
C SER A 63 6.36 -6.82 7.00
N ALA A 64 5.79 -5.62 7.12
CA ALA A 64 5.61 -4.69 6.00
C ALA A 64 6.88 -4.10 5.42
N SER A 65 7.97 -4.07 6.18
CA SER A 65 9.27 -3.57 5.74
C SER A 65 10.13 -4.62 5.06
N SER A 66 9.74 -5.90 5.11
CA SER A 66 10.49 -7.00 4.50
C SER A 66 10.38 -7.03 2.97
N GLU A 67 11.35 -7.64 2.29
CA GLU A 67 11.25 -7.87 0.84
C GLU A 67 10.08 -8.80 0.49
N GLY A 68 9.81 -9.80 1.33
CA GLY A 68 8.70 -10.74 1.16
C GLY A 68 7.32 -10.05 1.16
N ALA A 69 7.20 -8.89 1.80
CA ALA A 69 5.99 -8.07 1.80
C ALA A 69 5.52 -7.69 0.38
N LEU A 70 6.45 -7.57 -0.58
CA LEU A 70 6.12 -7.19 -1.95
C LEU A 70 5.33 -8.28 -2.69
N GLN A 71 5.39 -9.52 -2.21
CA GLN A 71 4.66 -10.66 -2.78
C GLN A 71 3.29 -10.89 -2.12
N ALA A 72 2.97 -10.14 -1.06
CA ALA A 72 1.70 -10.29 -0.36
C ALA A 72 0.53 -9.87 -1.28
N PRO A 73 -0.60 -10.60 -1.25
CA PRO A 73 -1.77 -10.25 -2.03
C PRO A 73 -2.28 -8.85 -1.72
N VAL A 74 -2.66 -8.12 -2.77
CA VAL A 74 -3.11 -6.74 -2.65
C VAL A 74 -4.63 -6.63 -2.56
N HIS A 75 -5.05 -5.72 -1.70
CA HIS A 75 -6.40 -5.17 -1.63
C HIS A 75 -6.44 -3.85 -2.40
N THR A 76 -7.66 -3.40 -2.68
CA THR A 76 -7.91 -2.10 -3.30
C THR A 76 -8.90 -1.28 -2.49
N VAL A 77 -8.81 0.03 -2.63
CA VAL A 77 -9.79 0.99 -2.12
C VAL A 77 -9.90 2.18 -3.09
N SER A 78 -11.12 2.69 -3.24
CA SER A 78 -11.34 3.97 -3.91
C SER A 78 -11.25 5.10 -2.89
N CYS A 79 -10.64 6.21 -3.27
CA CYS A 79 -10.60 7.42 -2.46
C CYS A 79 -10.55 8.65 -3.35
N ARG A 80 -11.06 9.76 -2.85
CA ARG A 80 -10.94 11.09 -3.47
C ARG A 80 -9.64 11.80 -3.08
N GLY A 81 -8.95 11.33 -2.04
CA GLY A 81 -7.65 11.83 -1.62
C GLY A 81 -7.19 11.30 -0.25
N LYS A 82 -5.95 11.61 0.13
CA LYS A 82 -5.30 11.16 1.37
C LYS A 82 -6.15 11.39 2.63
N GLU A 83 -6.68 12.60 2.75
CA GLU A 83 -7.42 13.05 3.93
C GLU A 83 -8.70 12.23 4.17
N GLU A 84 -9.33 11.75 3.10
CA GLU A 84 -10.51 10.90 3.20
C GLU A 84 -10.15 9.59 3.90
N LEU A 85 -9.05 8.94 3.50
CA LEU A 85 -8.62 7.68 4.10
C LEU A 85 -8.16 7.86 5.55
N ILE A 86 -7.51 8.98 5.86
CA ILE A 86 -7.13 9.35 7.23
C ILE A 86 -8.39 9.54 8.10
N ARG A 87 -9.38 10.30 7.61
CA ARG A 87 -10.58 10.65 8.40
C ARG A 87 -11.55 9.48 8.54
N GLN A 88 -11.88 8.80 7.44
CA GLN A 88 -12.89 7.74 7.41
C GLN A 88 -12.36 6.42 7.95
N TYR A 89 -11.15 6.02 7.55
CA TYR A 89 -10.60 4.70 7.88
C TYR A 89 -9.50 4.75 8.95
N GLY A 90 -9.13 5.95 9.43
CA GLY A 90 -8.12 6.11 10.46
C GLY A 90 -6.72 5.72 9.97
N TRP A 91 -6.42 5.97 8.70
CA TRP A 91 -5.09 5.70 8.15
C TRP A 91 -4.09 6.68 8.74
N MET A 92 -2.98 6.17 9.28
CA MET A 92 -1.86 7.01 9.74
C MET A 92 -0.58 6.52 9.10
N VAL A 93 0.12 7.39 8.39
CA VAL A 93 1.39 7.04 7.75
C VAL A 93 2.45 6.82 8.82
N ASP A 94 3.17 5.69 8.71
CA ASP A 94 4.33 5.39 9.55
C ASP A 94 5.58 6.10 9.01
N ASP A 95 6.51 6.43 9.88
CA ASP A 95 7.79 7.03 9.50
C ASP A 95 8.69 6.02 8.76
N MET A 96 8.51 4.72 9.01
CA MET A 96 9.14 3.65 8.27
C MET A 96 8.46 3.41 6.92
N CYS A 97 9.30 3.08 5.94
CA CYS A 97 8.87 2.65 4.62
C CYS A 97 9.52 1.30 4.28
N ASN A 98 8.91 0.57 3.37
CA ASN A 98 9.55 -0.60 2.77
C ASN A 98 10.65 -0.14 1.78
N PRO A 99 11.94 -0.40 2.06
CA PRO A 99 13.03 0.10 1.22
C PRO A 99 13.11 -0.62 -0.14
N TYR A 100 12.54 -1.81 -0.25
CA TYR A 100 12.56 -2.62 -1.47
C TYR A 100 11.49 -2.19 -2.49
N ALA A 101 10.51 -1.39 -2.06
CA ALA A 101 9.41 -0.93 -2.92
C ALA A 101 9.85 0.15 -3.94
N MET A 102 10.96 0.84 -3.69
CA MET A 102 11.46 1.93 -4.53
C MET A 102 12.82 1.65 -5.19
N SER A 103 13.41 0.47 -4.98
CA SER A 103 14.72 0.18 -5.56
C SER A 103 14.65 0.05 -7.09
N PRO A 104 15.39 0.88 -7.85
CA PRO A 104 15.72 0.54 -9.22
C PRO A 104 16.62 -0.69 -9.13
N ARG A 105 16.18 -1.83 -9.66
CA ARG A 105 17.11 -2.93 -9.91
C ARG A 105 18.06 -2.45 -11.01
N THR A 106 19.28 -2.07 -10.60
CA THR A 106 20.46 -1.99 -11.49
C THR A 106 20.68 -3.30 -12.20
#